data_AF-X1EGT5-F1
#
_entry.id   AF-X1EGT5-F1
#
_cell.length_a   1.000
_cell.length_b   1.000
_cell.length_c   1.000
_cell.angle_alpha   90.00
_cell.angle_beta   90.00
_cell.angle_gamma   90.00
#
_symmetry.space_group_name_H-M   'P 1'
#
loop_
_entity.id
_entity.type
_entity.pdbx_description
1 polymer ?
#
loop_
_entity_poly.entity_id
_entity_poly.type
_entity_poly.pdbx_seq_one_letter_code
_entity_poly.pdbx_strand_id
1 'polypeptide(L)'
;MSDISYALNIINSLSENELEKLKIIPLDLIKNIKTLSDDQVKIKNKNICGFAHEMINYSQKYQNLFKVLLGNVLIVEDIKTALDISIEYLGKYKIISLNGMVINIDGSVD
;
A
#
# COMPACT_ATOMS: atom_id res chain seq x y z
N MET A 1 -27.67 1.22 -1.31
CA MET A 1 -27.10 -0.14 -1.19
C MET A 1 -25.69 0.02 -0.63
N SER A 2 -25.34 -0.70 0.42
CA SER A 2 -23.98 -0.69 1.00
C SER A 2 -23.06 -1.61 0.20
N ASP A 3 -21.83 -1.18 -0.09
CA ASP A 3 -20.88 -1.94 -0.91
C ASP A 3 -20.42 -3.22 -0.18
N ILE A 4 -20.41 -3.22 1.17
CA ILE A 4 -20.09 -4.42 1.96
C ILE A 4 -21.06 -5.59 1.73
N SER A 5 -22.35 -5.30 1.50
CA SER A 5 -23.36 -6.35 1.31
C SER A 5 -23.11 -7.13 0.01
N TYR A 6 -22.60 -6.45 -1.02
CA TYR A 6 -22.17 -7.12 -2.26
C TYR A 6 -20.97 -8.02 -2.03
N ALA A 7 -19.99 -7.58 -1.22
CA ALA A 7 -18.85 -8.42 -0.86
C ALA A 7 -19.29 -9.71 -0.16
N LEU A 8 -20.21 -9.61 0.80
CA LEU A 8 -20.76 -10.77 1.51
C LEU A 8 -21.54 -11.70 0.58
N ASN A 9 -22.33 -11.16 -0.33
CA ASN A 9 -23.04 -11.97 -1.32
C ASN A 9 -22.09 -12.74 -2.23
N ILE A 10 -21.00 -12.11 -2.68
CA ILE A 10 -19.96 -12.79 -3.48
C ILE A 10 -19.35 -13.93 -2.67
N ILE A 11 -18.95 -13.66 -1.42
CA ILE A 11 -18.35 -14.68 -0.54
C ILE A 11 -19.31 -15.86 -0.32
N ASN A 12 -20.59 -15.59 -0.06
CA ASN A 12 -21.60 -16.64 0.16
C ASN A 12 -21.98 -17.40 -1.11
N SER A 13 -21.76 -16.82 -2.29
CA SER A 13 -22.05 -17.47 -3.57
C SER A 13 -20.94 -18.41 -4.03
N LEU A 14 -19.73 -18.27 -3.48
CA LEU A 14 -18.59 -19.12 -3.81
C LEU A 14 -18.69 -20.44 -3.05
N SER A 15 -18.53 -21.54 -3.76
CA SER A 15 -18.40 -22.86 -3.13
C SER A 15 -16.99 -23.10 -2.62
N GLU A 16 -16.81 -24.01 -1.65
CA GLU A 16 -15.50 -24.34 -1.04
C GLU A 16 -14.42 -24.77 -2.06
N ASN A 17 -14.81 -25.14 -3.29
CA ASN A 17 -13.91 -25.62 -4.33
C ASN A 17 -13.56 -24.57 -5.40
N GLU A 18 -14.07 -23.34 -5.33
CA GLU A 18 -13.96 -22.38 -6.45
C GLU A 18 -12.77 -21.42 -6.37
N LEU A 19 -12.20 -21.14 -5.18
CA LEU A 19 -11.08 -20.20 -5.03
C LEU A 19 -10.18 -20.54 -3.84
N GLU A 20 -8.87 -20.70 -4.07
CA GLU A 20 -7.89 -20.89 -2.99
C GLU A 20 -7.68 -19.63 -2.14
N LYS A 21 -7.82 -18.43 -2.75
CA LYS A 21 -7.66 -17.15 -2.05
C LYS A 21 -8.44 -16.03 -2.74
N LEU A 22 -9.23 -15.30 -1.97
CA LEU A 22 -9.96 -14.11 -2.41
C LEU A 22 -9.75 -12.95 -1.44
N LYS A 23 -9.53 -11.74 -1.96
CA LYS A 23 -9.50 -10.50 -1.18
C LYS A 23 -10.46 -9.50 -1.81
N ILE A 24 -11.48 -9.08 -1.06
CA ILE A 24 -12.42 -8.03 -1.45
C ILE A 24 -12.15 -6.79 -0.59
N ILE A 25 -12.15 -5.61 -1.21
CA ILE A 25 -12.01 -4.32 -0.52
C ILE A 25 -13.26 -3.49 -0.80
N PRO A 26 -14.26 -3.50 0.09
CA PRO A 26 -15.47 -2.68 -0.05
C PRO A 26 -15.12 -1.19 0.05
N LEU A 27 -15.55 -0.39 -0.93
CA LEU A 27 -15.20 1.03 -0.98
C LEU A 27 -15.80 1.83 0.17
N ASP A 28 -17.00 1.46 0.63
CA ASP A 28 -17.67 2.07 1.78
C ASP A 28 -16.89 1.89 3.10
N LEU A 29 -16.28 0.73 3.33
CA LEU A 29 -15.46 0.45 4.50
C LEU A 29 -14.16 1.26 4.54
N ILE A 30 -13.62 1.63 3.38
CA ILE A 30 -12.37 2.38 3.29
C ILE A 30 -12.57 3.90 3.17
N LYS A 31 -13.82 4.40 3.22
CA LYS A 31 -14.13 5.85 3.11
C LYS A 31 -13.44 6.70 4.18
N ASN A 32 -13.34 6.17 5.39
CA ASN A 32 -12.84 6.89 6.57
C ASN A 32 -11.56 6.28 7.14
N ILE A 33 -10.84 5.46 6.37
CA ILE A 33 -9.55 4.94 6.83
C ILE A 33 -8.63 6.14 7.03
N LYS A 34 -8.22 6.35 8.28
CA LYS A 34 -7.05 7.17 8.60
C LYS A 34 -5.87 6.43 8.03
N THR A 35 -5.45 6.84 6.84
CA THR A 35 -4.19 6.40 6.28
C THR A 35 -3.08 6.89 7.21
N LEU A 36 -1.90 6.25 7.17
CA LEU A 36 -0.72 6.74 7.89
C LEU A 36 -0.69 8.26 7.73
N SER A 37 -0.55 8.96 8.85
CA SER A 37 -0.53 10.42 8.87
C SER A 37 0.41 10.90 7.78
N ASP A 38 0.16 12.10 7.25
CA ASP A 38 1.18 12.89 6.54
C ASP A 38 2.29 13.26 7.55
N ASP A 39 2.81 12.28 8.32
CA ASP A 39 4.17 12.22 8.77
C ASP A 39 4.95 12.36 7.48
N GLN A 40 5.22 13.63 7.15
CA GLN A 40 6.09 14.02 6.08
C GLN A 40 7.36 13.25 6.39
N VAL A 41 7.54 12.11 5.70
CA VAL A 41 8.84 11.52 5.49
C VAL A 41 9.70 12.74 5.27
N LYS A 42 10.65 12.99 6.16
CA LYS A 42 11.48 14.17 6.00
C LYS A 42 12.31 13.82 4.78
N ILE A 43 11.80 14.18 3.58
CA ILE A 43 12.44 14.05 2.28
C ILE A 43 13.58 15.09 2.28
N LYS A 44 14.47 14.96 3.25
CA LYS A 44 15.78 15.60 3.30
C LYS A 44 16.77 14.77 2.50
N ASN A 45 16.49 13.47 2.35
CA ASN A 45 17.26 12.60 1.50
C ASN A 45 16.76 12.76 0.05
N LYS A 46 17.66 13.21 -0.84
CA LYS A 46 17.35 13.51 -2.24
C LYS A 46 16.93 12.27 -3.05
N ASN A 47 17.25 11.08 -2.55
CA ASN A 47 17.05 9.82 -3.26
C ASN A 47 15.76 9.10 -2.84
N ILE A 48 14.92 9.72 -2.00
CA ILE A 48 13.56 9.26 -1.72
C ILE A 48 12.64 9.86 -2.78
N CYS A 49 12.00 9.02 -3.58
CA CYS A 49 11.10 9.45 -4.65
C CYS A 49 9.73 9.89 -4.14
N GLY A 50 9.26 9.28 -3.05
CA GLY A 50 7.95 9.57 -2.44
C GLY A 50 7.09 8.32 -2.25
N PHE A 51 5.82 8.51 -1.89
CA PHE A 51 4.90 7.39 -1.72
C PHE A 51 4.33 6.92 -3.05
N ALA A 52 4.24 5.59 -3.24
CA ALA A 52 3.81 5.01 -4.51
C ALA A 52 2.41 5.46 -4.95
N HIS A 53 1.49 5.69 -4.01
CA HIS A 53 0.15 6.17 -4.31
C HIS A 53 0.12 7.59 -4.91
N GLU A 54 1.16 8.40 -4.69
CA GLU A 54 1.27 9.76 -5.23
C GLU A 54 1.92 9.79 -6.62
N MET A 55 2.50 8.66 -7.05
CA MET A 55 3.27 8.56 -8.30
C MET A 55 2.47 7.97 -9.47
N ILE A 56 1.17 7.74 -9.29
CA ILE A 56 0.29 7.14 -10.28
C ILE A 56 -0.97 7.98 -10.47
N ASN A 57 -1.55 7.92 -11.67
CA ASN A 57 -2.79 8.62 -11.99
C ASN A 57 -3.99 7.68 -11.84
N TYR A 58 -5.02 8.15 -11.15
CA TYR A 58 -6.29 7.44 -11.00
C TYR A 58 -7.43 8.43 -10.79
N SER A 59 -8.66 7.96 -11.02
CA SER A 59 -9.86 8.75 -10.73
C SER A 59 -9.99 9.03 -9.23
N GLN A 60 -10.29 10.28 -8.86
CA GLN A 60 -10.43 10.73 -7.47
C GLN A 60 -11.35 9.85 -6.62
N LYS A 61 -12.41 9.28 -7.21
CA LYS A 61 -13.33 8.35 -6.53
C LYS A 61 -12.64 7.11 -5.92
N TYR A 62 -11.45 6.75 -6.38
CA TYR A 62 -10.65 5.63 -5.91
C TYR A 62 -9.45 6.03 -5.04
N GLN A 63 -9.35 7.31 -4.65
CA GLN A 63 -8.21 7.80 -3.87
C GLN A 63 -7.93 6.93 -2.63
N ASN A 64 -8.96 6.61 -1.84
CA ASN A 64 -8.79 5.78 -0.65
C ASN A 64 -8.39 4.34 -0.97
N LEU A 65 -8.82 3.79 -2.11
CA LEU A 65 -8.40 2.47 -2.56
C LEU A 65 -6.89 2.45 -2.81
N PHE A 66 -6.38 3.43 -3.54
CA PHE A 66 -4.93 3.50 -3.81
C PHE A 66 -4.12 3.83 -2.56
N LYS A 67 -4.65 4.63 -1.62
CA LYS A 67 -4.00 4.80 -0.32
C LYS A 67 -3.97 3.49 0.49
N VAL A 68 -5.03 2.67 0.46
CA VAL A 68 -5.03 1.35 1.12
C VAL A 68 -4.02 0.39 0.48
N LEU A 69 -3.89 0.41 -0.84
CA LEU A 69 -3.01 -0.50 -1.58
C LEU A 69 -1.54 -0.06 -1.54
N LEU A 70 -1.28 1.24 -1.64
CA LEU A 70 0.05 1.81 -1.95
C LEU A 70 0.46 2.94 -1.00
N GLY A 71 -0.41 3.37 -0.08
CA GLY A 71 -0.10 4.43 0.88
C GLY A 71 1.01 4.06 1.86
N ASN A 72 1.30 2.77 2.01
CA ASN A 72 2.39 2.28 2.85
C ASN A 72 3.65 1.86 2.07
N VAL A 73 3.77 2.27 0.81
CA VAL A 73 4.89 1.92 -0.06
C VAL A 73 5.71 3.17 -0.33
N LEU A 74 6.93 3.20 0.18
CA LEU A 74 7.90 4.27 -0.03
C LEU A 74 8.84 3.87 -1.17
N ILE A 75 8.91 4.71 -2.19
CA ILE A 75 9.77 4.49 -3.35
C ILE A 75 11.09 5.24 -3.17
N VAL A 76 12.20 4.55 -3.46
CA VAL A 76 13.57 5.10 -3.43
C VAL A 76 14.30 4.81 -4.73
N GLU A 77 15.36 5.57 -5.02
CA GLU A 77 16.13 5.39 -6.26
C GLU A 77 16.84 4.03 -6.33
N ASP A 78 17.54 3.64 -5.26
CA ASP A 78 18.42 2.47 -5.26
C ASP A 78 18.45 1.69 -3.94
N ILE A 79 19.09 0.53 -3.98
CA ILE A 79 19.25 -0.38 -2.84
C ILE A 79 20.00 0.28 -1.68
N LYS A 80 21.02 1.09 -1.99
CA LYS A 80 21.82 1.76 -0.96
C LYS A 80 20.94 2.72 -0.18
N THR A 81 20.13 3.51 -0.87
CA THR A 81 19.15 4.41 -0.27
C THR A 81 18.13 3.63 0.56
N ALA A 82 17.62 2.50 0.06
CA ALA A 82 16.69 1.66 0.82
C ALA A 82 17.28 1.19 2.16
N LEU A 83 18.55 0.75 2.15
CA LEU A 83 19.26 0.33 3.35
C LEU A 83 19.54 1.49 4.30
N ASP A 84 20.01 2.62 3.77
CA ASP A 84 20.34 3.82 4.56
C ASP A 84 19.11 4.34 5.33
N ILE A 85 17.94 4.32 4.70
CA ILE A 85 16.70 4.83 5.32
C ILE A 85 15.95 3.75 6.11
N SER A 86 16.32 2.47 5.96
CA SER A 86 15.66 1.37 6.66
C SER A 86 15.73 1.55 8.18
N ILE A 87 16.83 2.10 8.72
CA ILE A 87 16.97 2.34 10.17
C ILE A 87 15.85 3.26 10.71
N GLU A 88 15.41 4.25 9.94
CA GLU A 88 14.39 5.22 10.36
C GLU A 88 12.96 4.77 10.05
N TYR A 89 12.79 4.01 8.96
CA TYR A 89 11.49 3.70 8.36
C TYR A 89 11.09 2.22 8.39
N LEU A 90 11.99 1.32 8.78
CA LEU A 90 11.68 -0.09 8.98
C LEU A 90 10.56 -0.26 10.00
N GLY A 91 9.63 -1.18 9.75
CA GLY A 91 8.43 -1.36 10.54
C GLY A 91 7.33 -0.32 10.30
N LYS A 92 7.63 0.78 9.59
CA LYS A 92 6.62 1.78 9.21
C LYS A 92 6.14 1.57 7.79
N TYR A 93 7.07 1.52 6.84
CA TYR A 93 6.78 1.46 5.41
C TYR A 93 7.39 0.23 4.74
N LYS A 94 6.72 -0.29 3.70
CA LYS A 94 7.35 -1.15 2.69
C LYS A 94 8.22 -0.24 1.82
N ILE A 95 9.50 -0.54 1.68
CA ILE A 95 10.44 0.26 0.89
C ILE A 95 10.71 -0.50 -0.42
N ILE A 96 10.56 0.18 -1.55
CA ILE A 96 10.82 -0.40 -2.87
C ILE A 96 11.77 0.52 -3.63
N SER A 97 12.83 -0.05 -4.19
CA SER A 97 13.75 0.69 -5.06
C SER A 97 13.33 0.61 -6.53
N LEU A 98 13.80 1.54 -7.37
CA LEU A 98 13.42 1.58 -8.80
C LEU A 98 13.85 0.34 -9.60
N ASN A 99 14.85 -0.42 -9.12
CA ASN A 99 15.27 -1.67 -9.73
C ASN A 99 14.44 -2.90 -9.26
N GLY A 100 13.47 -2.70 -8.37
CA GLY A 100 12.53 -3.72 -7.93
C GLY A 100 12.86 -4.42 -6.61
N MET A 101 14.00 -4.13 -5.94
CA MET A 101 14.25 -4.69 -4.61
C MET A 101 13.23 -4.18 -3.60
N VAL A 102 12.77 -5.07 -2.70
CA VAL A 102 11.76 -4.80 -1.70
C VAL A 102 12.33 -5.03 -0.30
N ILE A 103 12.10 -4.09 0.62
CA ILE A 103 12.19 -4.31 2.06
C ILE A 103 10.77 -4.25 2.62
N ASN A 104 10.29 -5.37 3.13
CA ASN A 104 8.95 -5.47 3.72
C ASN A 104 8.92 -4.82 5.11
N ILE A 105 7.70 -4.56 5.58
CA ILE A 105 7.46 -3.95 6.91
C ILE A 105 8.02 -4.84 8.03
N ASP A 106 7.98 -6.15 7.85
CA ASP A 106 8.52 -7.14 8.79
C ASP A 106 10.05 -7.32 8.69
N GLY A 107 10.71 -6.58 7.80
CA GLY A 107 12.16 -6.63 7.58
C GLY A 107 12.65 -7.74 6.67
N SER A 108 11.77 -8.56 6.11
CA SER A 108 12.14 -9.47 5.02
C SER A 108 12.52 -8.68 3.75
N VAL A 109 13.40 -9.26 2.94
CA VAL A 109 13.94 -8.64 1.72
C VAL A 109 13.66 -9.55 0.53
N ASP A 110 13.09 -8.98 -0.53
CA ASP A 110 12.84 -9.65 -1.82
C ASP A 110 13.64 -8.98 -2.97
#